data_AF-A0A925AQL2-F1
#
_entry.id   AF-A0A925AQL2-F1
#
_cell.length_a   1.000
_cell.length_b   1.000
_cell.length_c   1.000
_cell.angle_alpha   90.00
_cell.angle_beta   90.00
_cell.angle_gamma   90.00
#
_symmetry.space_group_name_H-M   'P 1'
#
loop_
_entity.id
_entity.type
_entity.pdbx_description
1 polymer ?
#
loop_
_entity_poly.entity_id
_entity_poly.type
_entity_poly.pdbx_seq_one_letter_code
_entity_poly.pdbx_strand_id
1 'polypeptide(L)'
;IESTAYGARVIMERFEQYGVAVTRVINCGGIAARSPLAMQIYADVMNRPLAISRSMQTCALGSAIAAAVVAGESKGGYGNFDQAVSAMTGVQDKIFNPIPANVAIYQRLYKLYLKLHDSFGIKGHQADLSGVMKELLDIRDDVRSH
;
A
#
# COMPACT_ATOMS: atom_id res chain seq x y z
N ILE A 1 -11.87 -0.47 5.82
CA ILE A 1 -10.55 0.15 5.55
C ILE A 1 -9.45 -0.89 5.73
N GLU A 2 -9.41 -1.58 6.87
CA GLU A 2 -8.36 -2.57 7.14
C GLU A 2 -8.42 -3.78 6.19
N SER A 3 -9.62 -4.29 5.87
CA SER A 3 -9.79 -5.38 4.90
C SER A 3 -9.20 -5.07 3.51
N THR A 4 -9.35 -3.84 3.04
CA THR A 4 -8.80 -3.40 1.76
C THR A 4 -7.28 -3.19 1.84
N ALA A 5 -6.76 -2.80 3.01
CA ALA A 5 -5.32 -2.75 3.27
C ALA A 5 -4.70 -4.15 3.30
N TYR A 6 -5.35 -5.14 3.92
CA TYR A 6 -4.89 -6.53 3.90
C TYR A 6 -4.87 -7.10 2.49
N GLY A 7 -5.91 -6.85 1.68
CA GLY A 7 -5.91 -7.26 0.27
C GLY A 7 -4.73 -6.65 -0.51
N ALA A 8 -4.44 -5.35 -0.31
CA ALA A 8 -3.28 -4.70 -0.92
C ALA A 8 -1.95 -5.30 -0.42
N ARG A 9 -1.87 -5.64 0.87
CA ARG A 9 -0.70 -6.31 1.46
C ARG A 9 -0.48 -7.70 0.86
N VAL A 10 -1.53 -8.50 0.62
CA VAL A 10 -1.41 -9.80 -0.06
C VAL A 10 -0.73 -9.62 -1.42
N ILE A 11 -1.18 -8.63 -2.21
CA ILE A 11 -0.59 -8.33 -3.52
C ILE A 11 0.89 -7.94 -3.38
N MET A 12 1.21 -7.06 -2.43
CA MET A 12 2.58 -6.62 -2.16
C MET A 12 3.48 -7.79 -1.77
N GLU A 13 3.06 -8.63 -0.82
CA GLU A 13 3.84 -9.79 -0.37
C GLU A 13 4.02 -10.82 -1.49
N ARG A 14 3.08 -10.94 -2.43
CA ARG A 14 3.26 -11.77 -3.63
C ARG A 14 4.40 -11.23 -4.51
N PHE A 15 4.46 -9.93 -4.78
CA PHE A 15 5.59 -9.35 -5.52
C PHE A 15 6.93 -9.65 -4.84
N GLU A 16 7.00 -9.50 -3.51
CA GLU A 16 8.21 -9.79 -2.74
C GLU A 16 8.60 -11.27 -2.79
N GLN A 17 7.63 -12.19 -2.74
CA GLN A 17 7.86 -13.63 -2.92
C GLN A 17 8.49 -13.98 -4.27
N TYR A 18 8.21 -13.19 -5.32
CA TYR A 18 8.82 -13.33 -6.65
C TYR A 18 10.11 -12.51 -6.83
N GLY A 19 10.69 -11.99 -5.74
CA GLY A 19 11.97 -11.28 -5.76
C GLY A 19 11.88 -9.79 -6.13
N VAL A 20 10.67 -9.23 -6.22
CA VAL A 20 10.47 -7.79 -6.46
C VAL A 20 10.33 -7.08 -5.12
N ALA A 21 11.41 -6.47 -4.64
CA ALA A 21 11.41 -5.76 -3.37
C ALA A 21 10.51 -4.52 -3.42
N VAL A 22 9.61 -4.38 -2.44
CA VAL A 22 8.76 -3.20 -2.28
C VAL A 22 9.26 -2.38 -1.10
N THR A 23 9.90 -1.23 -1.35
CA THR A 23 10.49 -0.39 -0.29
C THR A 23 9.59 0.74 0.18
N ARG A 24 8.67 1.20 -0.67
CA ARG A 24 7.69 2.26 -0.38
C ARG A 24 6.48 2.14 -1.29
N VAL A 25 5.36 2.73 -0.87
CA VAL A 25 4.12 2.78 -1.66
C VAL A 25 3.77 4.23 -1.95
N ILE A 26 3.56 4.56 -3.22
CA ILE A 26 3.11 5.90 -3.64
C ILE A 26 1.65 5.80 -4.04
N ASN A 27 0.78 6.46 -3.29
CA ASN A 27 -0.64 6.48 -3.56
C ASN A 27 -1.00 7.64 -4.48
N CYS A 28 -1.88 7.36 -5.43
CA CYS A 28 -2.49 8.35 -6.30
C CYS A 28 -4.02 8.30 -6.17
N GLY A 29 -4.68 9.37 -6.63
CA GLY A 29 -6.13 9.46 -6.62
C GLY A 29 -6.73 10.12 -5.37
N GLY A 30 -8.00 10.48 -5.47
CA GLY A 30 -8.68 11.36 -4.50
C GLY A 30 -8.90 10.75 -3.11
N ILE A 31 -8.91 9.42 -2.98
CA ILE A 31 -9.11 8.75 -1.68
C ILE A 31 -7.88 8.94 -0.78
N ALA A 32 -6.68 8.82 -1.35
CA ALA A 32 -5.42 9.01 -0.62
C ALA A 32 -5.29 10.43 -0.05
N ALA A 33 -5.76 11.44 -0.80
CA ALA A 33 -5.73 12.83 -0.37
C ALA A 33 -6.81 13.19 0.67
N ARG A 34 -7.92 12.44 0.74
CA ARG A 34 -9.08 12.79 1.57
C ARG A 34 -9.10 12.12 2.95
N SER A 35 -8.41 11.00 3.13
CA SER A 35 -8.47 10.23 4.39
C SER A 35 -7.07 9.95 4.97
N PRO A 36 -6.55 10.84 5.84
CA PRO A 36 -5.31 10.59 6.57
C PRO A 36 -5.35 9.32 7.42
N LEU A 37 -6.52 8.97 7.99
CA LEU A 37 -6.70 7.75 8.77
C LEU A 37 -6.50 6.50 7.90
N ALA A 38 -7.09 6.47 6.70
CA ALA A 38 -6.92 5.34 5.79
C ALA A 38 -5.45 5.18 5.38
N MET A 39 -4.76 6.29 5.10
CA MET A 39 -3.34 6.28 4.76
C MET A 39 -2.47 5.73 5.89
N GLN A 40 -2.75 6.11 7.14
CA GLN A 40 -2.01 5.59 8.30
C GLN A 40 -2.27 4.09 8.49
N ILE A 41 -3.53 3.66 8.42
CA ILE A 41 -3.88 2.23 8.53
C ILE A 41 -3.18 1.41 7.43
N TYR A 42 -3.16 1.90 6.19
CA TYR A 42 -2.44 1.20 5.12
C TYR A 42 -0.93 1.14 5.38
N ALA A 43 -0.32 2.20 5.90
CA ALA A 43 1.10 2.20 6.25
C ALA A 43 1.39 1.17 7.35
N ASP A 44 0.58 1.14 8.40
CA ASP A 44 0.74 0.21 9.51
C ASP A 44 0.48 -1.25 9.07
N VAL A 45 -0.54 -1.49 8.25
CA VAL A 45 -0.86 -2.84 7.74
C VAL A 45 0.23 -3.33 6.79
N MET A 46 0.63 -2.53 5.80
CA MET A 46 1.65 -2.93 4.82
C MET A 46 3.06 -2.91 5.41
N ASN A 47 3.26 -2.29 6.57
CA ASN A 47 4.56 -2.07 7.18
C ASN A 47 5.56 -1.43 6.20
N ARG A 48 5.11 -0.42 5.46
CA ARG A 48 5.90 0.34 4.48
C ARG A 48 5.56 1.82 4.57
N PRO A 49 6.50 2.73 4.26
CA PRO A 49 6.19 4.14 4.13
C PRO A 49 5.22 4.38 2.98
N LEU A 50 4.16 5.15 3.24
CA LEU A 50 3.21 5.59 2.24
C LEU A 50 3.38 7.07 1.93
N ALA A 51 3.65 7.38 0.67
CA ALA A 51 3.65 8.74 0.14
C ALA A 51 2.38 9.00 -0.69
N ILE A 52 2.05 10.27 -0.89
CA ILE A 52 0.96 10.70 -1.77
C ILE A 52 1.58 11.43 -2.96
N SER A 53 1.13 11.13 -4.17
CA SER A 53 1.51 11.88 -5.38
C SER A 53 1.14 13.36 -5.23
N ARG A 54 2.05 14.26 -5.64
CA ARG A 54 1.79 15.71 -5.70
C ARG A 54 0.72 16.04 -6.75
N SER A 55 0.67 15.28 -7.84
CA SER A 55 -0.32 15.49 -8.89
C SER A 55 -1.63 14.80 -8.56
N MET A 56 -2.74 15.53 -8.67
CA MET A 56 -4.11 15.01 -8.60
C MET A 56 -4.55 14.36 -9.92
N GLN A 57 -3.88 14.67 -11.03
CA GLN A 57 -4.16 14.17 -12.37
C GLN A 57 -2.98 13.28 -12.83
N THR A 58 -2.71 12.21 -12.08
CA THR A 58 -1.54 11.34 -12.34
C THR A 58 -1.56 10.71 -13.73
N CYS A 59 -2.74 10.33 -14.24
CA CYS A 59 -2.87 9.77 -15.58
C CYS A 59 -2.51 10.79 -16.67
N ALA A 60 -3.00 12.03 -16.55
CA ALA A 60 -2.67 13.11 -17.49
C ALA A 60 -1.18 13.48 -17.42
N LEU A 61 -0.60 13.50 -16.21
CA LEU A 61 0.83 13.73 -16.02
C LEU A 61 1.67 12.64 -16.69
N GLY A 62 1.27 11.37 -16.62
CA GLY A 62 1.94 10.27 -17.31
C GLY A 62 1.97 10.47 -18.83
N SER A 63 0.85 10.86 -19.43
CA SER A 63 0.79 11.18 -20.86
C SER A 63 1.67 12.38 -21.22
N ALA A 64 1.70 13.41 -20.36
CA ALA A 64 2.57 14.58 -20.55
C ALA A 64 4.06 14.22 -20.48
N ILE A 65 4.45 13.31 -19.57
CA ILE A 65 5.82 12.80 -19.48
C ILE A 65 6.21 12.09 -20.78
N ALA A 66 5.37 11.20 -21.28
CA ALA A 66 5.63 10.50 -22.53
C ALA A 66 5.74 11.47 -23.72
N ALA A 67 4.85 12.46 -23.81
CA ALA A 67 4.91 13.50 -24.83
C ALA A 67 6.20 14.34 -24.73
N ALA A 68 6.64 14.68 -23.52
CA ALA A 68 7.86 15.44 -23.28
C ALA A 68 9.12 14.65 -23.67
N VAL A 69 9.15 13.33 -23.44
CA VAL A 69 10.25 12.46 -23.91
C VAL A 69 10.26 12.36 -25.43
N VAL A 70 9.10 12.19 -26.07
CA VAL A 70 8.99 12.12 -27.54
C VAL A 70 9.36 13.43 -28.22
N ALA A 71 9.06 14.57 -27.59
CA ALA A 71 9.45 15.89 -28.10
C ALA A 71 10.97 16.05 -28.20
N GLY A 72 11.71 15.42 -27.26
CA GLY A 72 13.17 15.48 -27.19
C GLY A 72 13.71 16.82 -26.69
N GLU A 73 14.95 16.82 -26.19
CA GLU A 73 15.58 17.99 -25.56
C GLU A 73 15.66 19.21 -26.51
N SER A 74 15.89 18.97 -27.80
CA SER A 74 16.01 20.03 -28.82
C SER A 74 14.74 20.86 -29.01
N LYS A 75 13.59 20.38 -28.54
CA LYS A 75 12.29 21.07 -28.58
C LYS A 75 11.74 21.41 -27.20
N GLY A 76 12.60 21.40 -26.17
CA GLY A 76 12.23 21.69 -24.78
C GLY A 76 11.61 20.51 -24.02
N GLY A 77 11.74 19.29 -24.55
CA GLY A 77 11.40 18.04 -23.88
C GLY A 77 12.55 17.48 -23.05
N TYR A 78 12.53 16.16 -22.81
CA TYR A 78 13.57 15.44 -22.07
C TYR A 78 14.19 14.33 -22.93
N GLY A 79 15.44 13.97 -22.67
CA GLY A 79 16.14 12.95 -23.45
C GLY A 79 15.69 11.52 -23.12
N ASN A 80 15.14 11.29 -21.93
CA ASN A 80 14.64 9.99 -21.48
C ASN A 80 13.60 10.11 -20.36
N PHE A 81 12.98 8.98 -20.03
CA PHE A 81 11.97 8.92 -18.97
C PHE A 81 12.51 9.27 -17.59
N ASP A 82 13.75 8.89 -17.25
CA ASP A 82 14.31 9.16 -15.92
C ASP A 82 14.42 10.67 -15.66
N GLN A 83 14.93 11.42 -16.63
CA GLN A 83 14.98 12.88 -16.58
C GLN A 83 13.58 13.49 -16.47
N ALA A 84 12.65 13.05 -17.33
CA ALA A 84 11.29 13.58 -17.35
C ALA A 84 10.54 13.29 -16.05
N VAL A 85 10.63 12.07 -15.52
CA VAL A 85 10.03 11.68 -14.24
C VAL A 85 10.65 12.51 -13.11
N SER A 86 11.98 12.64 -13.06
CA SER A 86 12.66 13.40 -12.02
C SER A 86 12.25 14.88 -12.00
N ALA A 87 12.03 15.49 -13.17
CA ALA A 87 11.67 16.90 -13.26
C ALA A 87 10.17 17.17 -13.11
N MET A 88 9.31 16.28 -13.62
CA MET A 88 7.87 16.51 -13.72
C MET A 88 7.07 15.90 -12.56
N THR A 89 7.57 14.83 -11.95
CA THR A 89 6.88 14.14 -10.86
C THR A 89 7.29 14.65 -9.48
N GLY A 90 6.55 14.24 -8.46
CA GLY A 90 6.84 14.59 -7.07
C GLY A 90 5.83 13.94 -6.13
N VAL A 91 6.22 13.83 -4.87
CA VAL A 91 5.35 13.41 -3.77
C VAL A 91 5.04 14.63 -2.89
N GLN A 92 3.94 14.56 -2.15
CA GLN A 92 3.64 15.54 -1.10
C GLN A 92 4.60 15.34 0.08
N ASP A 93 4.84 16.39 0.85
CA ASP A 93 5.74 16.36 2.01
C ASP A 93 5.28 15.40 3.11
N LYS A 94 3.97 15.16 3.19
CA LYS A 94 3.40 14.25 4.17
C LYS A 94 3.62 12.79 3.77
N ILE A 95 4.50 12.12 4.51
CA ILE A 95 4.73 10.68 4.45
C ILE A 95 4.11 10.03 5.68
N PHE A 96 3.36 8.95 5.47
CA PHE A 96 2.79 8.13 6.54
C PHE A 96 3.75 6.98 6.82
N ASN A 97 4.44 7.05 7.95
CA ASN A 97 5.35 6.01 8.40
C ASN A 97 4.59 4.99 9.25
N PRO A 98 4.90 3.70 9.12
CA PRO A 98 4.28 2.66 9.95
C PRO A 98 4.59 2.90 11.43
N ILE A 99 3.56 2.81 12.27
CA ILE A 99 3.68 2.88 13.72
C ILE A 99 3.95 1.46 14.24
N PRO A 100 5.12 1.17 14.84
CA PRO A 100 5.50 -0.19 15.22
C PRO A 100 4.48 -0.91 16.12
N ALA A 101 3.85 -0.18 17.05
CA ALA A 101 2.80 -0.72 17.92
C ALA A 101 1.59 -1.22 17.12
N ASN A 102 1.13 -0.43 16.14
CA ASN A 102 0.00 -0.80 15.28
C ASN A 102 0.38 -1.95 14.34
N VAL A 103 1.59 -1.92 13.77
CA VAL A 103 2.11 -2.99 12.91
C VAL A 103 2.06 -4.34 13.63
N ALA A 104 2.45 -4.40 14.90
CA ALA A 104 2.43 -5.63 15.68
C ALA A 104 1.01 -6.22 15.82
N ILE A 105 0.01 -5.36 16.06
CA ILE A 105 -1.40 -5.75 16.15
C ILE A 105 -1.92 -6.18 14.77
N TYR A 106 -1.68 -5.37 13.74
CA TYR A 106 -2.09 -5.65 12.38
C TYR A 106 -1.45 -6.91 11.80
N GLN A 107 -0.24 -7.26 12.23
CA GLN A 107 0.40 -8.53 11.87
C GLN A 107 -0.38 -9.73 12.39
N ARG A 108 -0.94 -9.66 13.61
CA ARG A 108 -1.77 -10.73 14.19
C ARG A 108 -3.10 -10.83 13.43
N LEU A 109 -3.77 -9.69 13.22
CA LEU A 109 -5.03 -9.63 12.48
C LEU A 109 -4.87 -10.08 11.02
N TYR A 110 -3.75 -9.75 10.38
CA TYR A 110 -3.48 -10.17 9.00
C TYR A 110 -3.33 -11.68 8.86
N LYS A 111 -2.73 -12.38 9.84
CA LYS A 111 -2.69 -13.85 9.84
C LYS A 111 -4.09 -14.46 9.87
N LEU A 112 -4.99 -13.89 10.68
CA LEU A 112 -6.40 -14.30 10.71
C LEU A 112 -7.10 -14.01 9.38
N TYR A 113 -6.85 -12.85 8.78
CA TYR A 113 -7.34 -12.50 7.46
C TYR A 113 -6.91 -13.54 6.41
N LEU A 114 -5.64 -13.95 6.37
CA LEU A 114 -5.14 -14.95 5.43
C LEU A 114 -5.81 -16.31 5.61
N LYS A 115 -5.98 -16.79 6.86
CA LYS A 115 -6.71 -18.04 7.14
C LYS A 115 -8.11 -18.00 6.52
N LEU A 116 -8.85 -16.92 6.74
CA LEU A 116 -10.20 -16.76 6.20
C LEU A 116 -10.19 -16.59 4.67
N HIS A 117 -9.29 -15.77 4.15
CA HIS A 117 -9.12 -15.54 2.71
C HIS A 117 -8.91 -16.86 1.96
N ASP A 118 -8.00 -17.72 2.44
CA ASP A 118 -7.69 -18.99 1.79
C ASP A 118 -8.83 -20.01 1.95
N SER A 119 -9.49 -20.01 3.12
CA SER A 119 -10.65 -20.88 3.39
C SER A 119 -11.85 -20.58 2.49
N PHE A 120 -12.09 -19.31 2.17
CA PHE A 120 -13.18 -18.92 1.27
C PHE A 120 -12.76 -18.83 -0.20
N GLY A 121 -11.48 -18.59 -0.49
CA GLY A 121 -10.98 -18.26 -1.83
C GLY A 121 -10.33 -19.41 -2.58
N ILE A 122 -9.88 -20.48 -1.89
CA ILE A 122 -9.16 -21.59 -2.52
C ILE A 122 -10.03 -22.85 -2.50
N LYS A 123 -10.41 -23.33 -3.68
CA LYS A 123 -11.22 -24.54 -3.82
C LYS A 123 -10.50 -25.75 -3.19
N GLY A 124 -11.18 -26.42 -2.27
CA GLY A 124 -10.64 -27.61 -1.58
C GLY A 124 -9.72 -27.29 -0.40
N HIS A 125 -9.50 -26.02 -0.07
CA HIS A 125 -8.78 -25.65 1.15
C HIS A 125 -9.64 -25.94 2.39
N GLN A 126 -9.04 -26.63 3.37
CA GLN A 126 -9.64 -26.86 4.68
C GLN A 126 -8.67 -26.33 5.75
N ALA A 127 -9.12 -25.35 6.51
CA ALA A 127 -8.40 -24.84 7.67
C ALA A 127 -9.27 -24.95 8.92
N ASP A 128 -8.63 -25.18 10.07
CA ASP A 128 -9.32 -25.08 11.36
C ASP A 128 -9.56 -23.60 11.70
N LEU A 129 -10.84 -23.23 11.74
CA LEU A 129 -11.29 -21.87 12.06
C LEU A 129 -11.75 -21.72 13.51
N SER A 130 -11.72 -22.78 14.32
CA SER A 130 -12.23 -22.78 15.69
C SER A 130 -11.49 -21.78 16.61
N GLY A 131 -10.22 -21.51 16.32
CA GLY A 131 -9.38 -20.57 17.04
C GLY A 131 -9.61 -19.09 16.71
N VAL A 132 -10.25 -18.77 15.58
CA VAL A 132 -10.34 -17.39 15.07
C VAL A 132 -10.99 -16.44 16.08
N MET A 133 -12.11 -16.85 16.66
CA MET A 133 -12.81 -16.01 17.64
C MET A 133 -11.99 -15.81 18.92
N LYS A 134 -11.27 -16.84 19.38
CA LYS A 134 -10.41 -16.72 20.57
C LYS A 134 -9.25 -15.76 20.30
N GLU A 135 -8.55 -15.92 19.19
CA GLU A 135 -7.46 -15.03 18.79
C GLU A 135 -7.93 -13.56 18.66
N LEU A 136 -9.14 -13.32 18.15
CA LEU A 136 -9.72 -11.96 18.09
C LEU A 136 -10.02 -11.38 19.48
N LEU A 137 -10.53 -12.19 20.41
CA LEU A 137 -10.77 -11.77 21.79
C LEU A 137 -9.45 -11.44 22.49
N ASP A 138 -8.42 -12.26 22.32
CA ASP A 138 -7.09 -12.03 22.88
C ASP A 138 -6.50 -10.71 22.36
N ILE A 139 -6.55 -10.48 21.04
CA ILE A 139 -6.09 -9.21 20.44
C ILE A 139 -6.86 -8.02 21.02
N ARG A 140 -8.18 -8.14 21.16
CA ARG A 140 -9.02 -7.07 21.71
C ARG A 140 -8.65 -6.76 23.16
N ASP A 141 -8.44 -7.80 23.97
CA ASP A 141 -8.16 -7.66 25.40
C ASP A 141 -6.77 -7.08 25.63
N ASP A 142 -5.77 -7.49 24.84
CA ASP A 142 -4.42 -6.90 24.85
C ASP A 142 -4.46 -5.38 24.59
N VAL A 143 -5.22 -4.95 23.57
CA VAL A 143 -5.33 -3.54 23.18
C VAL A 143 -6.11 -2.72 24.20
N ARG A 144 -7.10 -3.31 24.90
CA ARG A 144 -7.87 -2.62 25.94
C ARG A 144 -7.15 -2.50 27.27
N SER A 145 -6.13 -3.31 27.48
CA SER A 145 -5.33 -3.35 28.71
C SER A 145 -4.21 -2.31 28.73
N HIS A 146 -3.99 -1.59 27.61
CA HIS A 146 -3.01 -0.53 27.41
C HIS A 146 -3.74 0.81 27.21
#